data_AF-A0AAU1HA10-F1
#
_entry.id   AF-A0AAU1HA10-F1
#
_cell.length_a   1.000
_cell.length_b   1.000
_cell.length_c   1.000
_cell.angle_alpha   90.00
_cell.angle_beta   90.00
_cell.angle_gamma   90.00
#
_symmetry.space_group_name_H-M   'P 1'
#
loop_
_entity.id
_entity.type
_entity.pdbx_description
1 polymer ?
#
loop_
_entity_poly.entity_id
_entity_poly.type
_entity_poly.pdbx_seq_one_letter_code
_entity_poly.pdbx_strand_id
1 'polypeptide(L)'
;MPRTAPLRRLLLPVLLCCAVLVAGTACGGDDSGGGSSSASAGSSTGASPTTSAQAQKYAKTKFVANAGLAAGAAYQWIVKPYRAGKFKKGADGRKFAMVKAGLASAFAFNRLKAAAGNAKGDPLLSRAVAPLTAGIASLEGLAAKFGKGEAGAGDVGAVEDVINGVKDAGRSAGAEVTDKVPSTSQLTG
;
A
#
# COMPACT_ATOMS: atom_id res chain seq x y z
N MET A 1 33.00 10.47 -26.64
CA MET A 1 32.88 9.06 -27.08
C MET A 1 31.58 8.49 -26.52
N PRO A 2 30.55 8.20 -27.34
CA PRO A 2 29.35 7.54 -26.84
C PRO A 2 29.63 6.06 -26.63
N ARG A 3 29.40 5.57 -25.40
CA ARG A 3 29.52 4.15 -25.06
C ARG A 3 28.27 3.42 -25.53
N THR A 4 28.41 2.53 -26.49
CA THR A 4 27.37 1.58 -26.91
C THR A 4 27.23 0.50 -25.84
N ALA A 5 26.14 0.55 -25.07
CA ALA A 5 25.77 -0.57 -24.20
C ALA A 5 25.26 -1.74 -25.07
N PRO A 6 25.63 -3.00 -24.80
CA PRO A 6 25.20 -4.14 -25.60
C PRO A 6 23.71 -4.40 -25.38
N LEU A 7 22.89 -4.09 -26.39
CA LEU A 7 21.44 -4.31 -26.46
C LEU A 7 20.98 -5.71 -26.01
N ARG A 8 21.85 -6.72 -26.05
CA ARG A 8 21.57 -8.08 -25.58
C ARG A 8 21.30 -8.20 -24.08
N ARG A 9 21.78 -7.28 -23.23
CA ARG A 9 21.57 -7.35 -21.77
C ARG A 9 20.24 -6.77 -21.27
N LEU A 10 19.49 -6.06 -22.12
CA LEU A 10 18.18 -5.49 -21.78
C LEU A 10 16.99 -6.36 -22.18
N LEU A 11 17.20 -7.39 -23.00
CA LEU A 11 16.13 -8.28 -23.46
C LEU A 11 15.72 -9.33 -22.41
N LEU A 12 16.66 -9.81 -21.58
CA LEU A 12 16.39 -10.78 -20.51
C LEU A 12 15.40 -10.29 -19.44
N PRO A 13 15.50 -9.06 -18.88
CA PRO A 13 14.53 -8.62 -17.87
C PRO A 13 13.14 -8.35 -18.46
N VAL A 14 13.05 -7.97 -19.75
CA VAL A 14 11.77 -7.70 -20.42
C VAL A 14 11.01 -9.01 -20.70
N LEU A 15 11.69 -10.05 -21.20
CA LEU A 15 11.07 -11.36 -21.42
C LEU A 15 10.63 -12.05 -20.12
N LEU A 16 11.40 -11.88 -19.04
CA LEU A 16 11.05 -12.41 -17.71
C LEU A 16 9.82 -11.70 -17.10
N CYS A 17 9.64 -10.40 -17.37
CA CYS A 17 8.46 -9.64 -16.94
C CYS A 17 7.17 -10.11 -17.64
N CYS A 18 7.26 -10.53 -18.91
CA CYS A 18 6.11 -11.02 -19.68
C CYS A 18 5.67 -12.45 -19.26
N ALA A 19 6.61 -13.31 -18.86
CA ALA A 19 6.28 -14.68 -18.44
C ALA A 19 5.53 -14.73 -17.09
N VAL A 20 5.80 -13.79 -16.18
CA VAL A 20 5.14 -13.72 -14.86
C VAL A 20 3.67 -13.30 -14.96
N LEU A 21 3.27 -12.61 -16.04
CA LEU A 21 1.89 -12.13 -16.22
C LEU A 21 0.92 -13.20 -16.75
N VAL A 22 1.40 -14.33 -17.28
CA VAL A 22 0.55 -15.37 -17.92
C VAL A 22 0.26 -16.58 -17.00
N ALA A 23 1.04 -16.80 -15.94
CA ALA A 23 0.87 -17.97 -15.07
C ALA A 23 -0.14 -17.77 -13.90
N GLY A 24 -0.88 -16.66 -13.88
CA GLY A 24 -1.70 -16.24 -12.73
C GLY A 24 -3.17 -16.66 -12.71
N THR A 25 -3.69 -17.33 -13.74
CA THR A 25 -5.13 -17.66 -13.82
C THR A 25 -5.40 -19.07 -14.36
N ALA A 26 -5.13 -20.11 -13.57
CA ALA A 26 -5.72 -21.44 -13.76
C ALA A 26 -5.53 -22.33 -12.52
N CYS A 27 -6.17 -21.96 -11.41
CA CYS A 27 -6.57 -22.91 -10.39
C CYS A 27 -8.03 -22.59 -10.03
N GLY A 28 -8.92 -23.20 -10.79
CA GLY A 28 -10.37 -23.15 -10.64
C GLY A 28 -10.93 -24.33 -11.42
N GLY A 29 -11.22 -25.42 -10.72
CA GLY A 29 -11.83 -26.62 -11.26
C GLY A 29 -13.33 -26.67 -11.01
N ASP A 30 -14.01 -27.40 -11.91
CA ASP A 30 -15.22 -28.25 -11.81
C ASP A 30 -15.78 -28.39 -13.26
N ASP A 31 -16.20 -29.52 -13.83
CA ASP A 31 -16.35 -30.92 -13.42
C ASP A 31 -16.47 -31.81 -14.69
N SER A 32 -16.37 -33.14 -14.51
CA SER A 32 -16.85 -34.25 -15.37
C SER A 32 -15.84 -34.98 -16.28
N GLY A 33 -15.30 -36.08 -15.75
CA GLY A 33 -14.63 -37.14 -16.52
C GLY A 33 -14.04 -38.22 -15.62
N GLY A 34 -14.71 -39.38 -15.53
CA GLY A 34 -14.46 -40.42 -14.52
C GLY A 34 -13.10 -41.13 -14.56
N GLY A 35 -12.73 -41.75 -13.43
CA GLY A 35 -11.58 -42.64 -13.31
C GLY A 35 -11.20 -42.96 -11.86
N SER A 36 -11.36 -44.23 -11.49
CA SER A 36 -11.21 -44.83 -10.16
C SER A 36 -9.88 -44.61 -9.43
N SER A 37 -10.01 -44.41 -8.11
CA SER A 37 -9.12 -44.79 -6.99
C SER A 37 -7.65 -45.18 -7.28
N SER A 38 -6.72 -44.39 -6.75
CA SER A 38 -5.61 -44.95 -5.94
C SER A 38 -5.08 -43.88 -4.98
N ALA A 39 -4.98 -44.28 -3.70
CA ALA A 39 -4.47 -43.46 -2.63
C ALA A 39 -2.98 -43.15 -2.83
N SER A 40 -2.61 -41.89 -2.63
CA SER A 40 -1.28 -41.53 -2.15
C SER A 40 -1.44 -40.45 -1.09
N ALA A 41 -1.08 -40.84 0.13
CA ALA A 41 -1.04 -39.99 1.31
C ALA A 41 -0.01 -38.87 1.09
N GLY A 42 -0.49 -37.71 0.66
CA GLY A 42 0.23 -36.45 0.76
C GLY A 42 -0.22 -35.75 2.03
N SER A 43 0.69 -35.62 2.99
CA SER A 43 0.54 -34.89 4.24
C SER A 43 -0.18 -33.54 4.05
N SER A 44 -1.49 -33.54 4.28
CA SER A 44 -2.23 -32.31 4.55
C SER A 44 -1.72 -31.82 5.89
N THR A 45 -0.74 -30.91 5.83
CA THR A 45 -0.47 -29.98 6.92
C THR A 45 -1.72 -29.13 7.02
N GLY A 46 -2.75 -29.67 7.68
CA GLY A 46 -4.05 -29.05 7.83
C GLY A 46 -3.82 -27.74 8.53
N ALA A 47 -3.91 -26.64 7.78
CA ALA A 47 -3.97 -25.31 8.36
C ALA A 47 -5.17 -25.32 9.31
N SER A 48 -4.89 -25.44 10.61
CA SER A 48 -5.94 -25.36 11.61
C SER A 48 -6.64 -24.01 11.45
N PRO A 49 -7.98 -23.98 11.38
CA PRO A 49 -8.69 -22.72 11.22
C PRO A 49 -8.28 -21.78 12.35
N THR A 50 -7.83 -20.57 12.00
CA THR A 50 -7.48 -19.57 13.00
C THR A 50 -8.71 -19.29 13.85
N THR A 51 -8.56 -19.31 15.16
CA THR A 51 -9.64 -18.89 16.07
C THR A 51 -10.03 -17.44 15.77
N SER A 52 -11.27 -17.04 16.06
CA SER A 52 -11.76 -15.67 15.84
C SER A 52 -10.85 -14.61 16.47
N ALA A 53 -10.29 -14.89 17.65
CA ALA A 53 -9.33 -14.02 18.33
C ALA A 53 -7.98 -13.91 17.58
N GLN A 54 -7.47 -15.00 17.00
CA GLN A 54 -6.25 -14.97 16.19
C GLN A 54 -6.47 -14.20 14.88
N ALA A 55 -7.63 -14.38 14.25
CA ALA A 55 -8.00 -13.63 13.04
C ALA A 55 -8.05 -12.11 13.32
N GLN A 56 -8.63 -11.69 14.45
CA GLN A 56 -8.66 -10.28 14.87
C GLN A 56 -7.25 -9.71 15.10
N LYS A 57 -6.37 -10.45 15.78
CA LYS A 57 -4.97 -10.02 15.98
C LYS A 57 -4.26 -9.85 14.64
N TYR A 58 -4.42 -10.80 13.73
CA TYR A 58 -3.82 -10.74 12.41
C TYR A 58 -4.35 -9.56 11.58
N ALA A 59 -5.66 -9.28 11.66
CA ALA A 59 -6.29 -8.12 11.06
C ALA A 59 -5.69 -6.80 11.58
N LYS A 60 -5.55 -6.65 12.91
CA LYS A 60 -4.90 -5.48 13.52
C LYS A 60 -3.45 -5.32 13.06
N THR A 61 -2.68 -6.39 13.05
CA THR A 61 -1.29 -6.35 12.58
C THR A 61 -1.19 -5.89 11.12
N LYS A 62 -2.02 -6.45 10.24
CA LYS A 62 -2.06 -6.04 8.82
C LYS A 62 -2.54 -4.61 8.64
N PHE A 63 -3.51 -4.17 9.43
CA PHE A 63 -3.95 -2.78 9.46
C PHE A 63 -2.79 -1.86 9.83
N VAL A 64 -2.13 -2.10 10.97
CA VAL A 64 -1.00 -1.28 11.46
C VAL A 64 0.14 -1.26 10.45
N ALA A 65 0.49 -2.41 9.87
CA ALA A 65 1.55 -2.48 8.88
C ALA A 65 1.24 -1.60 7.65
N ASN A 66 0.05 -1.72 7.07
CA ASN A 66 -0.32 -0.92 5.90
C ASN A 66 -0.53 0.56 6.23
N ALA A 67 -1.22 0.86 7.32
CA ALA A 67 -1.45 2.23 7.77
C ALA A 67 -0.15 2.94 8.14
N GLY A 68 0.79 2.24 8.80
CA GLY A 68 2.08 2.80 9.18
C GLY A 68 2.96 3.12 7.98
N LEU A 69 2.97 2.24 6.96
CA LEU A 69 3.66 2.51 5.70
C LEU A 69 3.04 3.71 4.97
N ALA A 70 1.71 3.82 4.94
CA ALA A 70 1.02 4.97 4.36
C ALA A 70 1.39 6.27 5.09
N ALA A 71 1.32 6.26 6.43
CA ALA A 71 1.67 7.38 7.29
C ALA A 71 3.12 7.82 7.11
N GLY A 72 4.07 6.87 7.06
CA GLY A 72 5.47 7.17 6.83
C GLY A 72 5.75 7.77 5.46
N ALA A 73 5.12 7.24 4.41
CA ALA A 73 5.25 7.79 3.05
C ALA A 73 4.67 9.21 2.94
N ALA A 74 3.47 9.43 3.48
CA ALA A 74 2.84 10.75 3.50
C ALA A 74 3.69 11.75 4.30
N TYR A 75 4.21 11.35 5.47
CA TYR A 75 5.03 12.23 6.29
C TYR A 75 6.33 12.64 5.59
N GLN A 76 7.08 11.67 5.03
CA GLN A 76 8.38 11.95 4.41
C GLN A 76 8.28 12.74 3.11
N TRP A 77 7.26 12.48 2.30
CA TRP A 77 7.21 12.97 0.91
C TRP A 77 6.12 14.00 0.64
N ILE A 78 5.22 14.24 1.59
CA ILE A 78 4.18 15.26 1.49
C ILE A 78 4.37 16.29 2.61
N VAL A 79 4.27 15.87 3.86
CA VAL A 79 4.28 16.77 5.03
C VAL A 79 5.63 17.46 5.21
N LYS A 80 6.73 16.70 5.28
CA LYS A 80 8.08 17.26 5.42
C LYS A 80 8.47 18.25 4.31
N PRO A 81 8.35 17.92 3.01
CA PRO A 81 8.70 18.86 1.95
C PRO A 81 7.76 20.07 1.93
N TYR A 82 6.49 19.91 2.28
CA TYR A 82 5.57 21.03 2.45
C TYR A 82 6.04 21.98 3.55
N ARG A 83 6.33 21.46 4.75
CA ARG A 83 6.86 22.24 5.89
C ARG A 83 8.21 22.90 5.57
N ALA A 84 9.04 22.25 4.77
CA ALA A 84 10.29 22.82 4.25
C ALA A 84 10.09 23.84 3.11
N GLY A 85 8.85 24.18 2.75
CA GLY A 85 8.54 25.16 1.72
C GLY A 85 8.81 24.70 0.28
N LYS A 86 9.10 23.41 0.05
CA LYS A 86 9.44 22.86 -1.29
C LYS A 86 8.29 22.94 -2.29
N PHE A 87 7.07 23.17 -1.82
CA PHE A 87 5.88 23.30 -2.68
C PHE A 87 5.60 24.75 -3.10
N LYS A 88 6.27 25.74 -2.49
CA LYS A 88 6.12 27.16 -2.81
C LYS A 88 6.55 27.46 -4.25
N LYS A 89 5.88 28.42 -4.90
CA LYS A 89 6.26 28.89 -6.23
C LYS A 89 7.70 29.42 -6.20
N GLY A 90 8.51 28.99 -7.17
CA GLY A 90 9.93 29.36 -7.24
C GLY A 90 10.87 28.54 -6.37
N ALA A 91 10.39 27.59 -5.55
CA ALA A 91 11.26 26.72 -4.78
C ALA A 91 12.01 25.72 -5.69
N ASP A 92 13.31 25.56 -5.43
CA ASP A 92 14.13 24.61 -6.17
C ASP A 92 13.62 23.18 -6.01
N GLY A 93 13.43 22.51 -7.15
CA GLY A 93 12.91 21.15 -7.21
C GLY A 93 11.42 21.03 -6.91
N ARG A 94 10.64 22.13 -6.91
CA ARG A 94 9.18 22.09 -6.66
C ARG A 94 8.46 21.02 -7.47
N LYS A 95 8.73 20.93 -8.77
CA LYS A 95 8.08 19.93 -9.65
C LYS A 95 8.40 18.50 -9.22
N PHE A 96 9.66 18.20 -8.91
CA PHE A 96 10.05 16.90 -8.38
C PHE A 96 9.40 16.60 -7.02
N ALA A 97 9.33 17.60 -6.13
CA ALA A 97 8.69 17.45 -4.84
C ALA A 97 7.19 17.15 -4.99
N MET A 98 6.51 17.84 -5.92
CA MET A 98 5.10 17.61 -6.25
C MET A 98 4.85 16.22 -6.86
N VAL A 99 5.71 15.78 -7.78
CA VAL A 99 5.61 14.42 -8.35
C VAL A 99 5.82 13.36 -7.27
N LYS A 100 6.82 13.53 -6.40
CA LYS A 100 7.03 12.62 -5.25
C LYS A 100 5.84 12.60 -4.30
N ALA A 101 5.26 13.77 -4.03
CA ALA A 101 4.06 13.88 -3.22
C ALA A 101 2.86 13.17 -3.85
N GLY A 102 2.69 13.27 -5.17
CA GLY A 102 1.63 12.57 -5.90
C GLY A 102 1.80 11.06 -5.84
N LEU A 103 3.02 10.57 -6.07
CA LEU A 103 3.33 9.14 -5.92
C LEU A 103 3.12 8.65 -4.49
N ALA A 104 3.54 9.44 -3.49
CA ALA A 104 3.34 9.11 -2.09
C ALA A 104 1.85 9.11 -1.70
N SER A 105 1.05 10.05 -2.22
CA SER A 105 -0.40 10.10 -2.00
C SER A 105 -1.10 8.90 -2.61
N ALA A 106 -0.71 8.50 -3.84
CA ALA A 106 -1.24 7.30 -4.49
C ALA A 106 -0.86 6.02 -3.74
N PHE A 107 0.39 5.94 -3.26
CA PHE A 107 0.82 4.83 -2.41
C PHE A 107 0.04 4.79 -1.09
N ALA A 108 -0.12 5.94 -0.43
CA ALA A 108 -0.90 6.04 0.80
C ALA A 108 -2.35 5.62 0.57
N PHE A 109 -2.99 6.05 -0.51
CA PHE A 109 -4.33 5.58 -0.91
C PHE A 109 -4.41 4.05 -0.99
N ASN A 110 -3.51 3.43 -1.77
CA ASN A 110 -3.52 1.97 -1.95
C ASN A 110 -3.33 1.22 -0.62
N ARG A 111 -2.41 1.70 0.22
CA ARG A 111 -2.13 1.09 1.53
C ARG A 111 -3.25 1.33 2.54
N LEU A 112 -3.85 2.52 2.58
CA LEU A 112 -4.98 2.80 3.45
C LEU A 112 -6.25 2.07 3.01
N LYS A 113 -6.45 1.85 1.71
CA LYS A 113 -7.52 0.99 1.19
C LYS A 113 -7.33 -0.46 1.66
N ALA A 114 -6.10 -0.98 1.60
CA ALA A 114 -5.78 -2.28 2.16
C ALA A 114 -5.97 -2.31 3.70
N ALA A 115 -5.56 -1.27 4.40
CA ALA A 115 -5.76 -1.13 5.85
C ALA A 115 -7.26 -1.16 6.21
N ALA A 116 -8.09 -0.38 5.52
CA ALA A 116 -9.55 -0.39 5.70
C ALA A 116 -10.16 -1.78 5.41
N GLY A 117 -9.64 -2.51 4.42
CA GLY A 117 -9.99 -3.91 4.18
C GLY A 117 -9.63 -4.82 5.36
N ASN A 118 -8.41 -4.70 5.89
CA ASN A 118 -7.96 -5.47 7.05
C ASN A 118 -8.77 -5.13 8.31
N ALA A 119 -9.17 -3.87 8.50
CA ALA A 119 -9.95 -3.42 9.64
C ALA A 119 -11.30 -4.13 9.77
N LYS A 120 -11.87 -4.65 8.67
CA LYS A 120 -13.11 -5.46 8.70
C LYS A 120 -12.97 -6.75 9.53
N GLY A 121 -11.74 -7.25 9.71
CA GLY A 121 -11.48 -8.41 10.55
C GLY A 121 -11.55 -8.13 12.06
N ASP A 122 -11.73 -6.88 12.48
CA ASP A 122 -11.88 -6.48 13.88
C ASP A 122 -13.09 -5.54 14.07
N PRO A 123 -14.05 -5.86 14.96
CA PRO A 123 -15.26 -5.04 15.15
C PRO A 123 -15.01 -3.61 15.64
N LEU A 124 -13.94 -3.37 16.41
CA LEU A 124 -13.62 -2.02 16.90
C LEU A 124 -12.94 -1.21 15.79
N LEU A 125 -11.98 -1.83 15.10
CA LEU A 125 -11.22 -1.20 14.02
C LEU A 125 -12.13 -0.86 12.81
N SER A 126 -13.04 -1.76 12.44
CA SER A 126 -14.00 -1.53 11.36
C SER A 126 -14.90 -0.32 11.62
N ARG A 127 -15.42 -0.17 12.85
CA ARG A 127 -16.23 0.99 13.25
C ARG A 127 -15.42 2.28 13.27
N ALA A 128 -14.20 2.23 13.79
CA ALA A 128 -13.33 3.39 13.87
C ALA A 128 -12.88 3.90 12.49
N VAL A 129 -12.66 3.00 11.54
CA VAL A 129 -12.17 3.34 10.18
C VAL A 129 -13.30 3.68 9.22
N ALA A 130 -14.54 3.22 9.47
CA ALA A 130 -15.70 3.49 8.62
C ALA A 130 -15.87 4.98 8.21
N PRO A 131 -15.83 5.97 9.14
CA PRO A 131 -15.99 7.39 8.77
C PRO A 131 -14.83 7.93 7.92
N LEU A 132 -13.68 7.26 7.89
CA LEU A 132 -12.49 7.70 7.17
C LEU A 132 -12.47 7.23 5.71
N THR A 133 -13.34 6.30 5.32
CA THR A 133 -13.32 5.67 4.00
C THR A 133 -13.47 6.66 2.84
N ALA A 134 -14.31 7.69 3.00
CA ALA A 134 -14.45 8.77 2.04
C ALA A 134 -13.18 9.62 1.94
N GLY A 135 -12.56 9.94 3.08
CA GLY A 135 -11.28 10.64 3.12
C GLY A 135 -10.16 9.85 2.45
N ILE A 136 -10.08 8.54 2.72
CA ILE A 136 -9.14 7.64 2.04
C ILE A 136 -9.35 7.67 0.52
N ALA A 137 -10.60 7.59 0.05
CA ALA A 137 -10.89 7.65 -1.38
C ALA A 137 -10.47 8.98 -2.02
N SER A 138 -10.60 10.11 -1.29
CA SER A 138 -10.18 11.41 -1.81
C SER A 138 -8.67 11.54 -2.07
N LEU A 139 -7.85 10.71 -1.42
CA LEU A 139 -6.38 10.70 -1.62
C LEU A 139 -5.98 10.37 -3.05
N GLU A 140 -6.80 9.62 -3.79
CA GLU A 140 -6.59 9.33 -5.21
C GLU A 140 -6.66 10.60 -6.07
N GLY A 141 -7.69 11.42 -5.83
CA GLY A 141 -7.84 12.73 -6.49
C GLY A 141 -6.71 13.70 -6.12
N LEU A 142 -6.26 13.66 -4.86
CA LEU A 142 -5.10 14.45 -4.40
C LEU A 142 -3.81 14.00 -5.09
N ALA A 143 -3.62 12.70 -5.29
CA ALA A 143 -2.47 12.16 -6.02
C ALA A 143 -2.36 12.76 -7.43
N ALA A 144 -3.49 12.85 -8.15
CA ALA A 144 -3.54 13.47 -9.46
C ALA A 144 -3.19 14.97 -9.41
N LYS A 145 -3.72 15.71 -8.44
CA LYS A 145 -3.41 17.14 -8.24
C LYS A 145 -1.94 17.40 -7.95
N PHE A 146 -1.33 16.58 -7.08
CA PHE A 146 0.11 16.67 -6.82
C PHE A 146 0.92 16.36 -8.08
N GLY A 147 0.58 15.31 -8.83
CA GLY A 147 1.24 14.98 -10.10
C GLY A 147 1.17 16.10 -11.14
N LYS A 148 0.05 16.83 -11.20
CA LYS A 148 -0.15 17.99 -12.08
C LYS A 148 0.50 19.28 -11.54
N GLY A 149 0.91 19.30 -10.27
CA GLY A 149 1.45 20.48 -9.60
C GLY A 149 0.41 21.55 -9.26
N GLU A 150 -0.85 21.13 -9.17
CA GLU A 150 -2.04 21.93 -8.83
C GLU A 150 -2.34 21.88 -7.33
N ALA A 151 -1.78 20.92 -6.60
CA ALA A 151 -1.98 20.78 -5.17
C ALA A 151 -1.39 21.96 -4.38
N GLY A 152 -2.17 22.44 -3.41
CA GLY A 152 -1.83 23.53 -2.50
C GLY A 152 -1.79 23.11 -1.02
N ALA A 153 -1.73 24.09 -0.13
CA ALA A 153 -1.70 23.89 1.32
C ALA A 153 -2.91 23.10 1.84
N GLY A 154 -4.11 23.39 1.35
CA GLY A 154 -5.32 22.70 1.75
C GLY A 154 -5.32 21.21 1.35
N ASP A 155 -4.75 20.89 0.19
CA ASP A 155 -4.62 19.50 -0.27
C ASP A 155 -3.63 18.73 0.63
N VAL A 156 -2.53 19.34 1.06
CA VAL A 156 -1.59 18.73 2.04
C VAL A 156 -2.28 18.51 3.38
N GLY A 157 -3.04 19.50 3.86
CA GLY A 157 -3.82 19.38 5.10
C GLY A 157 -4.80 18.21 5.04
N ALA A 158 -5.54 18.06 3.93
CA ALA A 158 -6.46 16.95 3.74
C ALA A 158 -5.76 15.57 3.78
N VAL A 159 -4.56 15.44 3.22
CA VAL A 159 -3.78 14.20 3.36
C VAL A 159 -3.41 13.97 4.81
N GLU A 160 -2.91 14.99 5.51
CA GLU A 160 -2.48 14.88 6.91
C GLU A 160 -3.65 14.54 7.84
N ASP A 161 -4.83 15.11 7.61
CA ASP A 161 -6.06 14.83 8.36
C ASP A 161 -6.51 13.37 8.19
N VAL A 162 -6.50 12.85 6.96
CA VAL A 162 -6.84 11.44 6.70
C VAL A 162 -5.85 10.51 7.40
N ILE A 163 -4.55 10.81 7.33
CA ILE A 163 -3.50 10.01 7.95
C ILE A 163 -3.63 10.04 9.48
N ASN A 164 -3.87 11.21 10.08
CA ASN A 164 -4.08 11.36 11.52
C ASN A 164 -5.36 10.63 11.97
N GLY A 165 -6.46 10.77 11.23
CA GLY A 165 -7.70 10.06 11.50
C GLY A 165 -7.50 8.54 11.53
N VAL A 166 -6.73 7.98 10.58
CA VAL A 166 -6.42 6.54 10.57
C VAL A 166 -5.55 6.15 11.78
N LYS A 167 -4.60 6.99 12.18
CA LYS A 167 -3.77 6.74 13.37
C LYS A 167 -4.60 6.75 14.65
N ASP A 168 -5.54 7.68 14.76
CA ASP A 168 -6.45 7.79 15.90
C ASP A 168 -7.47 6.64 15.94
N ALA A 169 -8.00 6.22 14.78
CA ALA A 169 -8.83 5.03 14.66
C ALA A 169 -8.08 3.76 15.08
N GLY A 170 -6.80 3.65 14.69
CA GLY A 170 -5.92 2.59 15.14
C GLY A 170 -5.73 2.60 16.66
N ARG A 171 -5.33 3.75 17.22
CA ARG A 171 -5.11 3.92 18.66
C ARG A 171 -6.35 3.58 19.48
N SER A 172 -7.51 4.10 19.11
CA SER A 172 -8.79 3.87 19.81
C SER A 172 -9.22 2.40 19.82
N ALA A 173 -8.78 1.61 18.83
CA ALA A 173 -9.04 0.17 18.77
C ALA A 173 -7.87 -0.70 19.27
N GLY A 174 -6.84 -0.11 19.88
CA GLY A 174 -5.66 -0.82 20.39
C GLY A 174 -4.71 -1.35 19.31
N ALA A 175 -4.70 -0.72 18.14
CA ALA A 175 -3.87 -1.02 16.98
C ALA A 175 -3.07 0.23 16.58
N GLU A 176 -2.13 0.63 17.43
CA GLU A 176 -1.40 1.89 17.25
C GLU A 176 -0.63 1.94 15.93
N VAL A 177 -0.83 3.03 15.19
CA VAL A 177 -0.19 3.27 13.90
C VAL A 177 0.90 4.33 14.07
N THR A 178 2.13 3.93 13.79
CA THR A 178 3.30 4.82 13.76
C THR A 178 3.78 5.02 12.34
N ASP A 179 4.37 6.18 12.05
CA ASP A 179 4.99 6.45 10.75
C ASP A 179 6.12 5.44 10.49
N LYS A 180 5.98 4.59 9.46
CA LYS A 180 6.98 3.59 9.07
C LYS A 180 7.53 3.87 7.69
N VAL A 181 8.86 3.97 7.63
CA VAL A 181 9.62 4.14 6.39
C VAL A 181 10.72 3.10 6.41
N PRO A 182 10.68 2.08 5.53
CA PRO A 182 11.74 1.06 5.47
C PRO A 182 13.09 1.70 5.18
N SER A 183 14.15 1.20 5.82
CA SER A 183 15.53 1.59 5.49
C SER A 183 15.95 0.98 4.15
N THR A 184 16.99 1.53 3.53
CA THR A 184 17.52 1.00 2.26
C THR A 184 17.95 -0.46 2.39
N SER A 185 18.61 -0.83 3.49
CA SER A 185 19.00 -2.22 3.76
C SER A 185 17.81 -3.18 3.88
N GLN A 186 16.64 -2.71 4.32
CA GLN A 186 15.41 -3.52 4.38
C GLN A 186 14.77 -3.72 3.00
N LEU A 187 15.14 -2.91 2.00
CA LEU A 187 14.57 -2.94 0.66
C LEU A 187 15.46 -3.68 -0.35
N THR A 188 16.76 -3.81 -0.09
CA THR A 188 17.71 -4.39 -1.07
C THR A 188 17.92 -5.90 -0.93
N GLY A 189 17.51 -6.52 0.19
CA GLY A 189 17.67 -7.96 0.43
C GLY A 189 19.09 -8.35 0.77
#